data_AF-A0A2C9EL53-F1
#
_entry.id   AF-A0A2C9EL53-F1
#
_cell.length_a   1.000
_cell.length_b   1.000
_cell.length_c   1.000
_cell.angle_alpha   90.00
_cell.angle_beta   90.00
_cell.angle_gamma   90.00
#
_symmetry.space_group_name_H-M   'P 1'
#
loop_
_entity.id
_entity.type
_entity.pdbx_description
1 polymer ?
#
loop_
_entity_poly.entity_id
_entity_poly.type
_entity_poly.pdbx_seq_one_letter_code
_entity_poly.pdbx_strand_id
1 'polypeptide(L)'
;MSQSNSNHSPQEQWQQAVLTYARDINRYVETGNRDGWKGLKEPHLPDTEHLLPDWQAALEASNQEPYDAARRQAFRQEWPPAHFPLSPRLESQGRMIPTLALLPDGSLLARIGAPYEAGEVVHIDDARIQTLEQVEGFGMCPQRRYFAWARADGIQLTDGWNGPEVASFAWPDPHANLPAGVALEDTGRPSPSSLVPFPDGRRVLLVSSDGIFVLQAEGATRLLPSLEDLQQELADGVAPEDLGIGLSMEHGAVSPDGQWIAVGEQSSSHLVFDARLQRVAQIGPASEYPHFAHFNQRGDRLLLNACHFYGGASVGVAVADLPGLSTDFYSDDARTPVLQEGARVYAAASRGDEFIIGDAYGYLRAFSENGEERWQHYIGSTLTAMDISPDGKTLVAATYAGIIVKLDLDAGRPDWQIGTGEHLEVQRWLFWKDFAKPLLW
;
A
#
# COMPACT_ATOMS: atom_id res chain seq x y z
N MET A 1 -33.24 -1.06 -35.09
CA MET A 1 -32.72 -1.69 -36.32
C MET A 1 -31.31 -2.18 -35.96
N SER A 2 -31.22 -3.31 -35.25
CA SER A 2 -31.05 -4.68 -35.78
C SER A 2 -29.72 -4.90 -36.50
N GLN A 3 -28.80 -5.54 -35.75
CA GLN A 3 -27.69 -6.38 -36.21
C GLN A 3 -26.56 -5.71 -37.00
N SER A 4 -25.52 -5.29 -36.28
CA SER A 4 -24.14 -5.30 -36.80
C SER A 4 -23.13 -6.00 -35.88
N ASN A 5 -23.58 -6.75 -34.87
CA ASN A 5 -22.69 -7.55 -34.04
C ASN A 5 -22.62 -8.98 -34.59
N SER A 6 -21.38 -9.44 -34.86
CA SER A 6 -20.89 -10.83 -34.73
C SER A 6 -20.09 -11.40 -35.92
N ASN A 7 -19.00 -10.75 -36.33
CA ASN A 7 -17.89 -11.48 -36.98
C ASN A 7 -16.60 -11.49 -36.15
N HIS A 8 -16.57 -10.83 -34.99
CA HIS A 8 -15.41 -10.81 -34.10
C HIS A 8 -15.60 -11.81 -32.95
N SER A 9 -14.59 -12.61 -32.71
CA SER A 9 -14.46 -13.47 -31.54
C SER A 9 -14.53 -12.67 -30.23
N PRO A 10 -14.85 -13.31 -29.08
CA PRO A 10 -14.82 -12.65 -27.78
C PRO A 10 -13.47 -11.96 -27.48
N GLN A 11 -12.37 -12.60 -27.89
CA GLN A 11 -11.01 -12.09 -27.77
C GLN A 11 -10.81 -10.77 -28.55
N GLU A 12 -11.24 -10.71 -29.81
CA GLU A 12 -11.16 -9.48 -30.62
C GLU A 12 -12.07 -8.37 -30.06
N GLN A 13 -13.25 -8.72 -29.55
CA GLN A 13 -14.15 -7.76 -28.90
C GLN A 13 -13.51 -7.16 -27.63
N TRP A 14 -12.87 -8.00 -26.80
CA TRP A 14 -12.16 -7.57 -25.60
C TRP A 14 -11.01 -6.63 -25.96
N GLN A 15 -10.14 -7.05 -26.88
CA GLN A 15 -8.99 -6.28 -27.30
C GLN A 15 -9.41 -4.91 -27.83
N GLN A 16 -10.42 -4.86 -28.70
CA GLN A 16 -10.95 -3.61 -29.24
C GLN A 16 -11.52 -2.71 -28.15
N ALA A 17 -12.28 -3.26 -27.19
CA ALA A 17 -12.87 -2.49 -26.09
C ALA A 17 -11.80 -1.85 -25.21
N VAL A 18 -10.81 -2.64 -24.78
CA VAL A 18 -9.72 -2.17 -23.90
C VAL A 18 -8.88 -1.09 -24.58
N LEU A 19 -8.42 -1.33 -25.81
CA LEU A 19 -7.61 -0.37 -26.55
C LEU A 19 -8.38 0.92 -26.87
N THR A 20 -9.66 0.82 -27.22
CA THR A 20 -10.50 1.99 -27.48
C THR A 20 -10.66 2.83 -26.22
N TYR A 21 -11.01 2.20 -25.11
CA TYR A 21 -11.23 2.90 -23.85
C TYR A 21 -9.95 3.56 -23.33
N ALA A 22 -8.82 2.84 -23.30
CA ALA A 22 -7.55 3.39 -22.85
C ALA A 22 -7.10 4.59 -23.69
N ARG A 23 -7.17 4.48 -25.02
CA ARG A 23 -6.87 5.59 -25.94
C ARG A 23 -7.75 6.80 -25.68
N ASP A 24 -9.06 6.59 -25.56
CA ASP A 24 -10.02 7.69 -25.44
C ASP A 24 -9.90 8.38 -24.07
N ILE A 25 -9.63 7.64 -22.98
CA ILE A 25 -9.34 8.20 -21.65
C ILE A 25 -8.03 8.97 -21.64
N ASN A 26 -6.95 8.41 -22.20
CA ASN A 26 -5.67 9.10 -22.25
C ASN A 26 -5.77 10.42 -23.03
N ARG A 27 -6.50 10.43 -24.16
CA ARG A 27 -6.79 11.66 -24.92
C ARG A 27 -7.65 12.64 -24.15
N TYR A 28 -8.66 12.15 -23.41
CA TYR A 28 -9.52 12.98 -22.57
C TYR A 28 -8.71 13.71 -21.50
N VAL A 29 -7.83 12.99 -20.80
CA VAL A 29 -6.94 13.55 -19.77
C VAL A 29 -5.92 14.53 -20.37
N GLU A 30 -5.28 14.16 -21.47
CA GLU A 30 -4.34 15.05 -22.18
C GLU A 30 -5.01 16.37 -22.59
N THR A 31 -6.24 16.29 -23.12
CA THR A 31 -7.02 17.47 -23.51
C THR A 31 -7.42 18.30 -22.30
N GLY A 32 -7.85 17.65 -21.21
CA GLY A 32 -8.20 18.32 -19.96
C GLY A 32 -7.03 19.08 -19.33
N ASN A 33 -5.85 18.47 -19.33
CA ASN A 33 -4.63 19.10 -18.80
C ASN A 33 -4.15 20.25 -19.68
N ARG A 34 -4.25 20.14 -21.01
CA ARG A 34 -3.79 21.19 -21.95
C ARG A 34 -4.76 22.35 -22.09
N ASP A 35 -6.05 22.05 -22.26
CA ASP A 35 -7.06 23.02 -22.69
C ASP A 35 -8.08 23.36 -21.58
N GLY A 36 -8.01 22.66 -20.44
CA GLY A 36 -8.95 22.76 -19.33
C GLY A 36 -10.12 21.77 -19.42
N TRP A 37 -10.69 21.44 -18.26
CA TRP A 37 -11.72 20.39 -18.11
C TRP A 37 -13.15 20.81 -18.49
N LYS A 38 -13.39 22.12 -18.68
CA LYS A 38 -14.73 22.66 -18.83
C LYS A 38 -15.39 22.19 -20.15
N GLY A 39 -16.46 21.42 -20.03
CA GLY A 39 -17.25 20.96 -21.18
C GLY A 39 -16.68 19.72 -21.88
N LEU A 40 -15.57 19.16 -21.38
CA LEU A 40 -15.09 17.86 -21.83
C LEU A 40 -16.05 16.76 -21.36
N LYS A 41 -16.34 15.82 -22.25
CA LYS A 41 -17.19 14.66 -21.96
C LYS A 41 -16.29 13.47 -21.69
N GLU A 42 -16.51 12.84 -20.56
CA GLU A 42 -15.80 11.62 -20.20
C GLU A 42 -16.11 10.51 -21.21
N PRO A 43 -15.09 9.76 -21.68
CA PRO A 43 -15.27 8.61 -22.55
C PRO A 43 -16.19 7.55 -21.94
N HIS A 44 -17.00 6.94 -22.79
CA HIS A 44 -17.89 5.86 -22.38
C HIS A 44 -17.13 4.54 -22.24
N LEU A 45 -17.39 3.84 -21.13
CA LEU A 45 -16.94 2.47 -20.91
C LEU A 45 -17.68 1.50 -21.84
N PRO A 46 -16.97 0.75 -22.70
CA PRO A 46 -17.61 -0.29 -23.52
C PRO A 46 -18.25 -1.37 -22.66
N ASP A 47 -19.37 -1.95 -23.12
CA ASP A 47 -19.98 -3.12 -22.50
C ASP A 47 -19.11 -4.37 -22.77
N THR A 48 -18.61 -4.98 -21.70
CA THR A 48 -17.68 -6.13 -21.76
C THR A 48 -18.09 -7.26 -20.83
N GLU A 49 -19.21 -7.16 -20.11
CA GLU A 49 -19.59 -8.16 -19.10
C GLU A 49 -19.80 -9.54 -19.73
N HIS A 50 -20.39 -9.57 -20.94
CA HIS A 50 -20.61 -10.81 -21.70
C HIS A 50 -19.32 -11.51 -22.14
N LEU A 51 -18.16 -10.84 -22.07
CA LEU A 51 -16.85 -11.38 -22.46
C LEU A 51 -16.10 -12.05 -21.30
N LEU A 52 -16.55 -11.85 -20.06
CA LEU A 52 -15.87 -12.34 -18.86
C LEU A 52 -15.71 -13.88 -18.82
N PRO A 53 -16.70 -14.70 -19.23
CA PRO A 53 -16.53 -16.15 -19.25
C PRO A 53 -15.43 -16.60 -20.21
N ASP A 54 -15.37 -16.02 -21.42
CA ASP A 54 -14.36 -16.36 -22.43
C ASP A 54 -12.96 -15.91 -21.99
N TRP A 55 -12.85 -14.70 -21.43
CA TRP A 55 -11.59 -14.19 -20.87
C TRP A 55 -11.05 -15.11 -19.76
N GLN A 56 -11.91 -15.49 -18.79
CA GLN A 56 -11.50 -16.36 -17.70
C GLN A 56 -11.05 -17.73 -18.21
N ALA A 57 -11.84 -18.36 -19.09
CA ALA A 57 -11.49 -19.66 -19.66
C ALA A 57 -10.15 -19.61 -20.40
N ALA A 58 -9.89 -18.54 -21.15
CA ALA A 58 -8.62 -18.33 -21.85
C ALA A 58 -7.45 -18.13 -20.87
N LEU A 59 -7.64 -17.34 -19.81
CA LEU A 59 -6.62 -17.10 -18.78
C LEU A 59 -6.30 -18.39 -18.00
N GLU A 60 -7.31 -19.15 -17.60
CA GLU A 60 -7.15 -20.44 -16.92
C GLU A 60 -6.40 -21.44 -17.81
N ALA A 61 -6.79 -21.58 -19.08
CA ALA A 61 -6.10 -22.45 -20.04
C ALA A 61 -4.63 -22.06 -20.22
N SER A 62 -4.36 -20.75 -20.36
CA SER A 62 -3.00 -20.20 -20.43
C SER A 62 -2.18 -20.61 -19.20
N ASN A 63 -2.78 -20.62 -18.01
CA ASN A 63 -2.14 -20.97 -16.72
C ASN A 63 -2.04 -22.48 -16.43
N GLN A 64 -2.56 -23.36 -17.30
CA GLN A 64 -2.36 -24.81 -17.20
C GLN A 64 -1.04 -25.28 -17.82
N GLU A 65 -0.55 -24.54 -18.81
CA GLU A 65 0.70 -24.85 -19.50
C GLU A 65 1.92 -24.40 -18.68
N PRO A 66 3.10 -25.04 -18.86
CA PRO A 66 4.35 -24.54 -18.29
C PRO A 66 4.59 -23.07 -18.68
N TYR A 67 5.16 -22.31 -17.74
CA TYR A 67 5.46 -20.90 -17.96
C TYR A 67 6.40 -20.70 -19.15
N ASP A 68 6.00 -19.80 -20.04
CA ASP A 68 6.79 -19.32 -21.17
C ASP A 68 6.52 -17.83 -21.36
N ALA A 69 7.56 -17.01 -21.22
CA ALA A 69 7.43 -15.55 -21.21
C ALA A 69 6.88 -15.01 -22.55
N ALA A 70 7.28 -15.59 -23.69
CA ALA A 70 6.82 -15.15 -25.00
C ALA A 70 5.32 -15.45 -25.21
N ARG A 71 4.86 -16.63 -24.78
CA ARG A 71 3.44 -17.01 -24.81
C ARG A 71 2.60 -16.15 -23.87
N ARG A 72 3.10 -15.83 -22.68
CA ARG A 72 2.44 -14.90 -21.75
C ARG A 72 2.31 -13.50 -22.36
N GLN A 73 3.38 -13.01 -22.98
CA GLN A 73 3.33 -11.72 -23.66
C GLN A 73 2.34 -11.74 -24.84
N ALA A 74 2.29 -12.82 -25.63
CA ALA A 74 1.31 -12.96 -26.71
C ALA A 74 -0.13 -12.97 -26.18
N PHE A 75 -0.39 -13.71 -25.10
CA PHE A 75 -1.69 -13.71 -24.42
C PHE A 75 -2.09 -12.31 -23.95
N ARG A 76 -1.16 -11.53 -23.38
CA ARG A 76 -1.40 -10.13 -22.99
C ARG A 76 -1.67 -9.20 -24.18
N GLN A 77 -1.24 -9.53 -25.40
CA GLN A 77 -1.63 -8.77 -26.58
C GLN A 77 -3.04 -9.15 -27.06
N GLU A 78 -3.40 -10.43 -26.98
CA GLU A 78 -4.71 -10.94 -27.37
C GLU A 78 -5.82 -10.53 -26.38
N TRP A 79 -5.51 -10.59 -25.09
CA TRP A 79 -6.35 -10.21 -23.96
C TRP A 79 -5.63 -9.14 -23.13
N PRO A 80 -5.55 -7.88 -23.59
CA PRO A 80 -4.88 -6.81 -22.87
C PRO A 80 -5.39 -6.63 -21.44
N PRO A 81 -4.47 -6.46 -20.46
CA PRO A 81 -4.83 -6.20 -19.07
C PRO A 81 -5.70 -4.95 -18.93
N ALA A 82 -6.79 -5.09 -18.19
CA ALA A 82 -7.70 -3.99 -17.91
C ALA A 82 -8.41 -4.21 -16.58
N HIS A 83 -8.70 -3.11 -15.87
CA HIS A 83 -9.47 -3.15 -14.63
C HIS A 83 -10.98 -3.04 -14.91
N PHE A 84 -11.40 -2.13 -15.78
CA PHE A 84 -12.81 -1.82 -15.98
C PHE A 84 -13.67 -3.04 -16.38
N PRO A 85 -13.23 -3.99 -17.23
CA PRO A 85 -14.06 -5.13 -17.58
C PRO A 85 -14.29 -6.07 -16.39
N LEU A 86 -13.38 -6.05 -15.42
CA LEU A 86 -13.42 -6.91 -14.25
C LEU A 86 -14.32 -6.37 -13.13
N SER A 87 -14.76 -5.12 -13.21
CA SER A 87 -15.54 -4.42 -12.17
C SER A 87 -16.71 -5.24 -11.60
N PRO A 88 -17.52 -5.98 -12.40
CA PRO A 88 -18.63 -6.78 -11.88
C PRO A 88 -18.19 -7.91 -10.92
N ARG A 89 -16.91 -8.30 -10.95
CA ARG A 89 -16.38 -9.43 -10.17
C ARG A 89 -15.56 -9.01 -8.95
N LEU A 90 -14.99 -7.81 -8.95
CA LEU A 90 -13.97 -7.41 -7.97
C LEU A 90 -14.45 -7.52 -6.52
N GLU A 91 -15.67 -7.04 -6.24
CA GLU A 91 -16.22 -7.02 -4.87
C GLU A 91 -16.42 -8.43 -4.31
N SER A 92 -16.93 -9.36 -5.12
CA SER A 92 -17.24 -10.72 -4.66
C SER A 92 -16.01 -11.64 -4.66
N GLN A 93 -15.09 -11.45 -5.61
CA GLN A 93 -13.99 -12.38 -5.85
C GLN A 93 -12.64 -11.92 -5.29
N GLY A 94 -12.40 -10.62 -5.18
CA GLY A 94 -11.12 -10.08 -4.75
C GLY A 94 -10.72 -10.53 -3.34
N ARG A 95 -9.43 -10.77 -3.13
CA ARG A 95 -8.80 -10.96 -1.82
C ARG A 95 -7.77 -9.86 -1.62
N MET A 96 -7.97 -8.99 -0.63
CA MET A 96 -7.06 -7.88 -0.35
C MET A 96 -5.61 -8.35 -0.19
N ILE A 97 -4.66 -7.53 -0.66
CA ILE A 97 -3.22 -7.77 -0.50
C ILE A 97 -2.63 -6.60 0.32
N PRO A 98 -2.61 -6.68 1.67
CA PRO A 98 -2.16 -5.59 2.53
C PRO A 98 -0.64 -5.41 2.61
N THR A 99 0.14 -6.40 2.18
CA THR A 99 1.61 -6.33 2.29
C THR A 99 2.27 -6.95 1.07
N LEU A 100 3.27 -6.27 0.52
CA LEU A 100 3.99 -6.66 -0.67
C LEU A 100 5.47 -6.29 -0.51
N ALA A 101 6.37 -7.17 -0.93
CA ALA A 101 7.80 -6.87 -1.03
C ALA A 101 8.38 -7.45 -2.33
N LEU A 102 9.23 -6.66 -2.99
CA LEU A 102 10.03 -7.05 -4.15
C LEU A 102 11.40 -7.55 -3.67
N LEU A 103 11.73 -8.79 -3.98
CA LEU A 103 13.00 -9.40 -3.55
C LEU A 103 14.14 -9.06 -4.53
N PRO A 104 15.42 -9.16 -4.11
CA PRO A 104 16.57 -8.83 -4.96
C PRO A 104 16.68 -9.66 -6.25
N ASP A 105 16.10 -10.86 -6.27
CA ASP A 105 16.04 -11.74 -7.45
C ASP A 105 14.86 -11.42 -8.38
N GLY A 106 14.03 -10.43 -8.04
CA GLY A 106 12.86 -10.01 -8.81
C GLY A 106 11.57 -10.79 -8.49
N SER A 107 11.64 -11.78 -7.60
CA SER A 107 10.48 -12.48 -7.04
C SER A 107 9.78 -11.64 -5.96
N LEU A 108 8.57 -12.01 -5.55
CA LEU A 108 7.75 -11.22 -4.63
C LEU A 108 7.38 -12.02 -3.38
N LEU A 109 7.19 -11.31 -2.27
CA LEU A 109 6.40 -11.78 -1.14
C LEU A 109 5.10 -11.00 -1.07
N ALA A 110 3.99 -11.68 -0.86
CA ALA A 110 2.69 -11.04 -0.68
C ALA A 110 1.90 -11.68 0.46
N ARG A 111 1.23 -10.86 1.27
CA ARG A 111 0.21 -11.32 2.21
C ARG A 111 -1.13 -11.25 1.48
N ILE A 112 -1.84 -12.37 1.38
CA ILE A 112 -3.19 -12.46 0.83
C ILE A 112 -4.22 -12.57 1.97
N GLY A 113 -5.29 -11.78 1.88
CA GLY A 113 -6.34 -11.64 2.88
C GLY A 113 -6.15 -10.37 3.71
N ALA A 114 -7.26 -9.70 4.05
CA ALA A 114 -7.23 -8.46 4.83
C ALA A 114 -6.61 -8.66 6.22
N PRO A 115 -6.06 -7.60 6.87
CA PRO A 115 -5.41 -7.72 8.18
C PRO A 115 -6.30 -8.28 9.30
N TYR A 116 -7.62 -8.13 9.18
CA TYR A 116 -8.61 -8.58 10.16
C TYR A 116 -9.21 -9.96 9.87
N GLU A 117 -8.77 -10.65 8.80
CA GLU A 117 -9.20 -12.01 8.47
C GLU A 117 -8.02 -12.98 8.42
N ALA A 118 -8.33 -14.28 8.48
CA ALA A 118 -7.34 -15.31 8.22
C ALA A 118 -6.79 -15.15 6.79
N GLY A 119 -5.48 -15.28 6.66
CA GLY A 119 -4.80 -15.14 5.38
C GLY A 119 -3.52 -15.93 5.32
N GLU A 120 -2.75 -15.71 4.28
CA GLU A 120 -1.56 -16.50 3.97
C GLU A 120 -0.46 -15.63 3.38
N VAL A 121 0.79 -16.00 3.61
CA VAL A 121 1.93 -15.37 2.94
C VAL A 121 2.38 -16.26 1.79
N VAL A 122 2.53 -15.68 0.61
CA VAL A 122 2.97 -16.38 -0.59
C VAL A 122 4.28 -15.80 -1.12
N HIS A 123 5.16 -16.68 -1.60
CA HIS A 123 6.29 -16.34 -2.44
C HIS A 123 5.90 -16.53 -3.91
N ILE A 124 6.16 -15.52 -4.73
CA ILE A 124 5.76 -15.45 -6.14
C ILE A 124 7.02 -15.32 -6.99
N ASP A 125 7.31 -16.36 -7.76
CA ASP A 125 8.38 -16.41 -8.76
C ASP A 125 7.75 -16.71 -10.13
N ASP A 126 7.41 -15.63 -10.85
CA ASP A 126 6.59 -15.67 -12.07
C ASP A 126 5.30 -16.48 -11.88
N ALA A 127 5.18 -17.64 -12.53
CA ALA A 127 4.01 -18.52 -12.43
C ALA A 127 4.05 -19.46 -11.22
N ARG A 128 5.18 -19.55 -10.52
CA ARG A 128 5.31 -20.38 -9.32
C ARG A 128 4.89 -19.56 -8.11
N ILE A 129 3.81 -20.00 -7.48
CA ILE A 129 3.28 -19.38 -6.26
C ILE A 129 3.32 -20.45 -5.16
N GLN A 130 4.02 -20.14 -4.07
CA GLN A 130 4.19 -21.05 -2.94
C GLN A 130 3.73 -20.37 -1.66
N THR A 131 2.74 -20.95 -0.99
CA THR A 131 2.35 -20.54 0.36
C THR A 131 3.47 -20.89 1.35
N LEU A 132 3.86 -19.94 2.17
CA LEU A 132 4.83 -20.12 3.24
C LEU A 132 4.12 -20.65 4.49
N GLU A 133 4.61 -21.77 5.02
CA GLU A 133 4.03 -22.38 6.21
C GLU A 133 4.44 -21.64 7.49
N GLN A 134 3.57 -21.67 8.52
CA GLN A 134 3.85 -21.13 9.85
C GLN A 134 4.15 -19.62 9.87
N VAL A 135 3.65 -18.88 8.88
CA VAL A 135 3.79 -17.44 8.77
C VAL A 135 2.40 -16.82 8.60
N GLU A 136 2.08 -15.88 9.48
CA GLU A 136 0.79 -15.17 9.54
C GLU A 136 0.89 -13.76 8.95
N GLY A 137 2.09 -13.30 8.57
CA GLY A 137 2.32 -11.95 8.09
C GLY A 137 3.82 -11.66 8.05
N PHE A 138 4.20 -10.59 7.38
CA PHE A 138 5.60 -10.20 7.31
C PHE A 138 5.76 -8.69 7.20
N GLY A 139 6.99 -8.24 7.42
CA GLY A 139 7.42 -6.87 7.27
C GLY A 139 8.85 -6.81 6.77
N MET A 140 9.25 -5.70 6.15
CA MET A 140 10.60 -5.50 5.61
C MET A 140 11.13 -4.16 6.11
N CYS A 141 12.39 -4.10 6.56
CA CYS A 141 12.99 -2.80 6.92
C CYS A 141 13.13 -1.92 5.67
N PRO A 142 13.19 -0.58 5.83
CA PRO A 142 13.35 0.33 4.69
C PRO A 142 14.60 0.02 3.84
N GLN A 143 15.66 -0.54 4.44
CA GLN A 143 16.94 -0.89 3.78
C GLN A 143 16.90 -2.30 3.17
N ARG A 144 15.76 -2.99 3.29
CA ARG A 144 15.49 -4.28 2.65
C ARG A 144 16.36 -5.43 3.15
N ARG A 145 17.12 -5.21 4.23
CA ARG A 145 18.00 -6.22 4.83
C ARG A 145 17.24 -7.15 5.75
N TYR A 146 16.49 -6.61 6.71
CA TYR A 146 15.83 -7.39 7.73
C TYR A 146 14.35 -7.60 7.43
N PHE A 147 13.88 -8.81 7.72
CA PHE A 147 12.48 -9.21 7.57
C PHE A 147 11.93 -9.62 8.92
N ALA A 148 10.73 -9.12 9.27
CA ALA A 148 9.93 -9.60 10.38
C ALA A 148 8.92 -10.61 9.87
N TRP A 149 8.71 -11.66 10.65
CA TRP A 149 7.74 -12.72 10.40
C TRP A 149 6.81 -12.83 11.60
N ALA A 150 5.52 -12.59 11.39
CA ALA A 150 4.50 -12.88 12.38
C ALA A 150 4.29 -14.40 12.42
N ARG A 151 4.46 -14.99 13.60
CA ARG A 151 4.26 -16.41 13.87
C ARG A 151 3.30 -16.58 15.04
N ALA A 152 2.79 -17.80 15.22
CA ALA A 152 1.85 -18.09 16.30
C ALA A 152 2.40 -17.72 17.69
N ASP A 153 3.70 -17.88 17.91
CA ASP A 153 4.38 -17.68 19.19
C ASP A 153 5.04 -16.30 19.37
N GLY A 154 5.16 -15.51 18.30
CA GLY A 154 5.77 -14.19 18.37
C GLY A 154 6.16 -13.62 17.01
N ILE A 155 7.11 -12.68 17.04
CA ILE A 155 7.68 -12.06 15.85
C ILE A 155 9.15 -12.46 15.74
N GLN A 156 9.50 -13.10 14.62
CA GLN A 156 10.87 -13.50 14.32
C GLN A 156 11.50 -12.49 13.35
N LEU A 157 12.74 -12.07 13.61
CA LEU A 157 13.56 -11.28 12.70
C LEU A 157 14.62 -12.12 12.00
N THR A 158 14.82 -11.88 10.71
CA THR A 158 15.81 -12.58 9.87
C THR A 158 16.65 -11.60 9.07
N ASP A 159 17.94 -11.93 8.84
CA ASP A 159 18.85 -11.18 7.95
C ASP A 159 18.70 -11.67 6.49
N GLY A 160 17.81 -11.02 5.75
CA GLY A 160 17.30 -11.46 4.46
C GLY A 160 16.03 -12.29 4.60
N TRP A 161 15.20 -12.30 3.56
CA TRP A 161 13.87 -12.93 3.59
C TRP A 161 13.90 -14.45 3.85
N ASN A 162 14.97 -15.12 3.43
CA ASN A 162 15.21 -16.53 3.71
C ASN A 162 16.56 -16.74 4.41
N GLY A 163 16.91 -15.79 5.28
CA GLY A 163 18.17 -15.75 5.99
C GLY A 163 18.09 -16.32 7.42
N PRO A 164 19.22 -16.25 8.16
CA PRO A 164 19.26 -16.70 9.55
C PRO A 164 18.42 -15.78 10.45
N GLU A 165 17.83 -16.35 11.51
CA GLU A 165 17.23 -15.58 12.59
C GLU A 165 18.29 -14.74 13.31
N VAL A 166 17.96 -13.47 13.56
CA VAL A 166 18.82 -12.53 14.30
C VAL A 166 18.21 -12.05 15.62
N ALA A 167 16.88 -12.12 15.76
CA ALA A 167 16.16 -11.83 16.99
C ALA A 167 14.75 -12.45 16.95
N SER A 168 14.14 -12.58 18.12
CA SER A 168 12.74 -13.00 18.28
C SER A 168 12.11 -12.24 19.44
N PHE A 169 10.83 -11.89 19.31
CA PHE A 169 10.08 -11.12 20.29
C PHE A 169 8.75 -11.80 20.57
N ALA A 170 8.35 -11.83 21.84
CA ALA A 170 7.00 -12.20 22.21
C ALA A 170 5.99 -11.17 21.66
N TRP A 171 4.74 -11.61 21.48
CA TRP A 171 3.63 -10.68 21.23
C TRP A 171 3.53 -9.67 22.38
N PRO A 172 3.35 -8.37 22.10
CA PRO A 172 3.11 -7.39 23.15
C PRO A 172 1.77 -7.67 23.83
N ASP A 173 1.72 -7.40 25.13
CA ASP A 173 0.46 -7.33 25.86
C ASP A 173 -0.32 -6.10 25.36
N PRO A 174 -1.56 -6.26 24.85
CA PRO A 174 -2.40 -5.15 24.39
C PRO A 174 -2.74 -4.18 25.53
N HIS A 175 -2.47 -4.50 26.79
CA HIS A 175 -2.70 -3.60 27.92
C HIS A 175 -1.39 -3.05 28.51
N ALA A 176 -0.24 -3.34 27.90
CA ALA A 176 1.05 -2.83 28.35
C ALA A 176 1.06 -1.30 28.43
N ASN A 177 1.52 -0.79 29.58
CA ASN A 177 1.67 0.64 29.89
C ASN A 177 0.38 1.48 29.80
N LEU A 178 -0.79 0.86 29.96
CA LEU A 178 -2.06 1.58 30.15
C LEU A 178 -2.28 1.97 31.64
N PRO A 179 -3.11 2.98 31.95
CA PRO A 179 -3.40 3.36 33.32
C PRO A 179 -3.91 2.19 34.18
N ALA A 180 -3.35 2.04 35.39
CA ALA A 180 -3.78 1.01 36.32
C ALA A 180 -5.22 1.23 36.81
N GLY A 181 -5.98 0.15 37.01
CA GLY A 181 -7.33 0.21 37.56
C GLY A 181 -8.44 0.44 36.52
N VAL A 182 -8.10 0.56 35.23
CA VAL A 182 -9.07 0.54 34.14
C VAL A 182 -9.37 -0.92 33.79
N ALA A 183 -10.65 -1.30 33.80
CA ALA A 183 -11.09 -2.61 33.36
C ALA A 183 -11.19 -2.61 31.83
N LEU A 184 -10.37 -3.42 31.16
CA LEU A 184 -10.30 -3.48 29.70
C LEU A 184 -10.79 -4.83 29.21
N GLU A 185 -11.45 -4.81 28.06
CA GLU A 185 -11.80 -6.04 27.35
C GLU A 185 -10.52 -6.73 26.87
N ASP A 186 -10.45 -8.05 27.07
CA ASP A 186 -9.38 -8.87 26.53
C ASP A 186 -9.60 -9.04 25.02
N THR A 187 -8.86 -8.29 24.22
CA THR A 187 -8.89 -8.37 22.75
C THR A 187 -7.98 -9.47 22.20
N GLY A 188 -7.27 -10.21 23.07
CA GLY A 188 -6.26 -11.18 22.69
C GLY A 188 -4.93 -10.53 22.28
N ARG A 189 -4.09 -11.24 21.53
CA ARG A 189 -2.86 -10.64 21.00
C ARG A 189 -3.18 -9.63 19.89
N PRO A 190 -2.41 -8.53 19.76
CA PRO A 190 -2.63 -7.59 18.68
C PRO A 190 -2.51 -8.23 17.29
N SER A 191 -3.39 -7.83 16.37
CA SER A 191 -3.30 -8.19 14.95
C SER A 191 -2.59 -7.08 14.18
N PRO A 192 -1.34 -7.28 13.71
CA PRO A 192 -0.60 -6.21 13.06
C PRO A 192 -1.22 -5.80 11.72
N SER A 193 -1.50 -4.51 11.55
CA SER A 193 -1.71 -3.91 10.23
C SER A 193 -0.39 -3.65 9.51
N SER A 194 0.71 -3.46 10.27
CA SER A 194 2.06 -3.36 9.72
C SER A 194 3.12 -3.85 10.71
N LEU A 195 4.19 -4.44 10.16
CA LEU A 195 5.43 -4.75 10.85
C LEU A 195 6.59 -4.07 10.11
N VAL A 196 7.39 -3.26 10.82
CA VAL A 196 8.55 -2.59 10.24
C VAL A 196 9.79 -2.88 11.07
N PRO A 197 10.64 -3.84 10.65
CA PRO A 197 11.94 -4.06 11.27
C PRO A 197 12.80 -2.80 11.18
N PHE A 198 13.57 -2.54 12.23
CA PHE A 198 14.58 -1.48 12.23
C PHE A 198 15.85 -1.94 11.50
N PRO A 199 16.64 -1.00 10.94
CA PRO A 199 17.89 -1.32 10.25
C PRO A 199 19.01 -1.85 11.16
N ASP A 200 18.80 -1.87 12.48
CA ASP A 200 19.72 -2.48 13.43
C ASP A 200 19.52 -4.00 13.62
N GLY A 201 18.42 -4.56 13.09
CA GLY A 201 18.07 -5.98 13.23
C GLY A 201 17.70 -6.39 14.65
N ARG A 202 17.40 -5.43 15.54
CA ARG A 202 17.15 -5.64 16.97
C ARG A 202 15.80 -5.12 17.45
N ARG A 203 15.10 -4.35 16.61
CA ARG A 203 13.81 -3.76 16.93
C ARG A 203 12.79 -3.99 15.82
N VAL A 204 11.51 -3.99 16.18
CA VAL A 204 10.38 -4.01 15.24
C VAL A 204 9.35 -2.99 15.68
N LEU A 205 8.91 -2.12 14.77
CA LEU A 205 7.69 -1.34 14.94
C LEU A 205 6.51 -2.24 14.58
N LEU A 206 5.63 -2.48 15.55
CA LEU A 206 4.34 -3.15 15.36
C LEU A 206 3.25 -2.10 15.37
N VAL A 207 2.48 -2.02 14.30
CA VAL A 207 1.31 -1.13 14.18
C VAL A 207 0.05 -1.99 14.16
N SER A 208 -0.92 -1.69 15.02
CA SER A 208 -2.21 -2.39 15.11
C SER A 208 -3.28 -1.48 15.72
N SER A 209 -4.55 -1.84 15.53
CA SER A 209 -5.67 -1.17 16.21
C SER A 209 -5.60 -1.25 17.74
N ASP A 210 -4.93 -2.25 18.31
CA ASP A 210 -4.75 -2.37 19.77
C ASP A 210 -3.63 -1.46 20.32
N GLY A 211 -2.85 -0.84 19.43
CA GLY A 211 -1.72 0.00 19.79
C GLY A 211 -0.58 -0.03 18.78
N ILE A 212 0.31 0.95 18.94
CA ILE A 212 1.58 1.00 18.21
C ILE A 212 2.71 0.77 19.19
N PHE A 213 3.58 -0.20 18.91
CA PHE A 213 4.62 -0.66 19.82
C PHE A 213 5.98 -0.74 19.13
N VAL A 214 7.05 -0.46 19.88
CA VAL A 214 8.41 -0.87 19.52
C VAL A 214 8.78 -2.09 20.34
N LEU A 215 9.02 -3.21 19.64
CA LEU A 215 9.47 -4.46 20.22
C LEU A 215 10.99 -4.51 20.22
N GLN A 216 11.58 -4.97 21.33
CA GLN A 216 13.01 -5.14 21.52
C GLN A 216 13.29 -6.25 22.55
N ALA A 217 14.57 -6.58 22.77
CA ALA A 217 14.96 -7.69 23.64
C ALA A 217 14.44 -7.54 25.08
N GLU A 218 14.32 -6.31 25.57
CA GLU A 218 13.85 -6.00 26.92
C GLU A 218 12.31 -6.03 27.06
N GLY A 219 11.58 -6.14 25.95
CA GLY A 219 10.12 -6.16 25.91
C GLY A 219 9.53 -5.21 24.87
N ALA A 220 8.26 -4.86 25.07
CA ALA A 220 7.51 -3.96 24.19
C ALA A 220 7.31 -2.58 24.84
N THR A 221 7.57 -1.51 24.09
CA THR A 221 7.25 -0.13 24.48
C THR A 221 6.09 0.37 23.64
N ARG A 222 4.98 0.77 24.28
CA ARG A 222 3.82 1.37 23.60
C ARG A 222 4.12 2.84 23.27
N LEU A 223 3.95 3.21 22.01
CA LEU A 223 4.00 4.60 21.54
C LEU A 223 2.61 5.24 21.51
N LEU A 224 1.59 4.50 21.06
CA LEU A 224 0.21 4.99 20.97
C LEU A 224 -0.85 3.97 21.46
N PRO A 225 -1.95 4.46 22.08
CA PRO A 225 -2.02 5.76 22.78
C PRO A 225 -0.92 5.86 23.85
N SER A 226 -0.47 7.08 24.14
CA SER A 226 0.54 7.27 25.18
C SER A 226 -0.10 7.28 26.57
N LEU A 227 0.65 6.85 27.59
CA LEU A 227 0.17 6.88 28.97
C LEU A 227 -0.15 8.33 29.42
N GLU A 228 0.63 9.29 28.94
CA GLU A 228 0.46 10.72 29.25
C GLU A 228 -0.89 11.23 28.72
N ASP A 229 -1.21 10.93 27.46
CA ASP A 229 -2.47 11.36 26.84
C ASP A 229 -3.68 10.74 27.56
N LEU A 230 -3.62 9.43 27.87
CA LEU A 230 -4.70 8.75 28.60
C LEU A 230 -4.88 9.29 30.03
N GLN A 231 -3.78 9.65 30.71
CA GLN A 231 -3.87 10.28 32.02
C GLN A 231 -4.48 11.68 31.95
N GLN A 232 -4.19 12.42 30.87
CA GLN A 232 -4.78 13.73 30.62
C GLN A 232 -6.28 13.61 30.34
N GLU A 233 -6.73 12.66 29.53
CA GLU A 233 -8.17 12.39 29.30
C GLU A 233 -8.92 12.10 30.61
N LEU A 234 -8.35 11.23 31.46
CA LEU A 234 -8.91 10.95 32.79
C LEU A 234 -8.97 12.22 33.66
N ALA A 235 -7.92 13.06 33.60
CA ALA A 235 -7.88 14.32 34.34
C ALA A 235 -8.91 15.33 33.83
N ASP A 236 -9.23 15.30 32.54
CA ASP A 236 -10.27 16.11 31.89
C ASP A 236 -11.68 15.57 32.09
N GLY A 237 -11.82 14.44 32.81
CA GLY A 237 -13.09 13.88 33.26
C GLY A 237 -13.69 12.84 32.31
N VAL A 238 -12.92 12.33 31.34
CA VAL A 238 -13.31 11.16 30.55
C VAL A 238 -13.43 9.96 31.49
N ALA A 239 -14.55 9.22 31.40
CA ALA A 239 -14.74 8.02 32.21
C ALA A 239 -13.76 6.93 31.75
N PRO A 240 -13.24 6.07 32.65
CA PRO A 240 -12.31 5.00 32.28
C PRO A 240 -12.80 4.09 31.14
N GLU A 241 -14.10 3.83 31.08
CA GLU A 241 -14.77 3.05 30.04
C GLU A 241 -14.87 3.76 28.68
N ASP A 242 -14.71 5.09 28.65
CA ASP A 242 -14.78 5.93 27.45
C ASP A 242 -13.39 6.29 26.88
N LEU A 243 -12.30 5.78 27.49
CA LEU A 243 -10.94 6.05 27.02
C LEU A 243 -10.70 5.49 25.62
N GLY A 244 -10.11 6.31 24.75
CA GLY A 244 -9.76 5.97 23.37
C GLY A 244 -8.55 5.04 23.29
N ILE A 245 -8.71 3.78 23.71
CA ILE A 245 -7.60 2.80 23.74
C ILE A 245 -7.37 2.17 22.38
N GLY A 246 -8.46 1.92 21.65
CA GLY A 246 -8.41 1.42 20.28
C GLY A 246 -8.03 2.54 19.31
N LEU A 247 -7.13 2.22 18.41
CA LEU A 247 -6.69 3.09 17.33
C LEU A 247 -7.53 2.84 16.07
N SER A 248 -7.67 3.88 15.25
CA SER A 248 -8.32 3.77 13.95
C SER A 248 -7.48 4.49 12.90
N MET A 249 -7.33 3.84 11.75
CA MET A 249 -6.39 4.29 10.72
C MET A 249 -4.97 4.50 11.28
N GLU A 250 -4.59 3.60 12.18
CA GLU A 250 -3.27 3.55 12.75
C GLU A 250 -2.22 3.42 11.64
N HIS A 251 -1.11 4.14 11.80
CA HIS A 251 -0.04 4.10 10.81
C HIS A 251 1.30 4.31 11.48
N GLY A 252 2.34 3.78 10.85
CA GLY A 252 3.69 3.89 11.35
C GLY A 252 4.73 3.66 10.28
N ALA A 253 5.83 4.40 10.35
CA ALA A 253 6.98 4.27 9.49
C ALA A 253 8.29 4.45 10.27
N VAL A 254 9.31 3.70 9.88
CA VAL A 254 10.68 3.84 10.40
C VAL A 254 11.55 4.44 9.31
N SER A 255 12.38 5.41 9.68
CA SER A 255 13.34 6.01 8.76
C SER A 255 14.48 5.04 8.38
N PRO A 256 15.11 5.24 7.21
CA PRO A 256 16.22 4.43 6.74
C PRO A 256 17.42 4.20 7.67
N ASP A 257 17.70 5.12 8.58
CA ASP A 257 18.79 4.98 9.55
C ASP A 257 18.28 4.50 10.93
N GLY A 258 16.97 4.27 11.06
CA GLY A 258 16.30 3.86 12.28
C GLY A 258 16.32 4.92 13.37
N GLN A 259 16.62 6.18 13.04
CA GLN A 259 16.69 7.28 14.00
C GLN A 259 15.34 7.92 14.28
N TRP A 260 14.42 7.85 13.34
CA TRP A 260 13.08 8.45 13.40
C TRP A 260 11.98 7.42 13.19
N ILE A 261 10.91 7.57 13.96
CA ILE A 261 9.71 6.74 13.93
C ILE A 261 8.51 7.68 13.83
N ALA A 262 7.83 7.70 12.68
CA ALA A 262 6.61 8.46 12.48
C ALA A 262 5.41 7.56 12.78
N VAL A 263 4.45 8.00 13.60
CA VAL A 263 3.26 7.25 13.97
C VAL A 263 2.05 8.17 14.09
N GLY A 264 0.84 7.60 14.04
CA GLY A 264 -0.39 8.34 14.29
C GLY A 264 -1.63 7.48 14.14
N GLU A 265 -2.77 8.12 14.33
CA GLU A 265 -4.14 7.60 14.14
C GLU A 265 -5.09 8.75 13.76
N GLN A 266 -6.29 8.42 13.26
CA GLN A 266 -7.22 9.39 12.65
C GLN A 266 -7.68 10.57 13.52
N SER A 267 -7.56 10.48 14.85
CA SER A 267 -8.01 11.49 15.82
C SER A 267 -6.85 12.29 16.41
N SER A 268 -5.64 12.08 15.90
CA SER A 268 -4.40 12.67 16.42
C SER A 268 -3.70 13.56 15.38
N SER A 269 -2.60 14.21 15.77
CA SER A 269 -1.61 14.70 14.79
C SER A 269 -0.64 13.57 14.42
N HIS A 270 0.12 13.72 13.33
CA HIS A 270 1.25 12.82 13.10
C HIS A 270 2.35 13.09 14.13
N LEU A 271 2.78 12.06 14.85
CA LEU A 271 3.83 12.15 15.86
C LEU A 271 5.13 11.57 15.32
N VAL A 272 6.26 12.16 15.72
CA VAL A 272 7.58 11.60 15.40
C VAL A 272 8.39 11.41 16.67
N PHE A 273 8.98 10.22 16.80
CA PHE A 273 9.85 9.81 17.90
C PHE A 273 11.28 9.61 17.42
N ASP A 274 12.24 9.84 18.31
CA ASP A 274 13.65 9.51 18.07
C ASP A 274 13.97 8.04 18.37
N ALA A 275 15.22 7.62 18.15
CA ALA A 275 15.69 6.26 18.44
C ALA A 275 15.59 5.86 19.92
N ARG A 276 15.45 6.83 20.84
CA ARG A 276 15.26 6.63 22.28
C ARG A 276 13.78 6.66 22.66
N LEU A 277 12.89 6.61 21.67
CA LEU A 277 11.44 6.62 21.81
C LEU A 277 10.93 7.88 22.51
N GLN A 278 11.63 9.01 22.33
CA GLN A 278 11.17 10.31 22.82
C GLN A 278 10.45 11.05 21.70
N ARG A 279 9.26 11.60 21.98
CA ARG A 279 8.52 12.43 21.01
C ARG A 279 9.33 13.70 20.74
N VAL A 280 9.67 13.93 19.47
CA VAL A 280 10.45 15.10 19.01
C VAL A 280 9.66 16.04 18.12
N ALA A 281 8.56 15.58 17.52
CA ALA A 281 7.71 16.39 16.64
C ALA A 281 6.23 16.01 16.76
N GLN A 282 5.38 17.00 16.48
CA GLN A 282 3.95 16.87 16.27
C GLN A 282 3.57 17.67 15.01
N ILE A 283 3.01 16.99 14.01
CA ILE A 283 2.70 17.59 12.72
C ILE A 283 1.21 17.44 12.46
N GLY A 284 0.50 18.57 12.49
CA GLY A 284 -0.91 18.61 12.13
C GLY A 284 -1.13 18.26 10.65
N PRO A 285 -2.20 17.52 10.32
CA PRO A 285 -2.50 17.13 8.95
C PRO A 285 -3.04 18.29 8.12
N ALA A 286 -2.93 18.17 6.80
CA ALA A 286 -3.58 19.07 5.83
C ALA A 286 -4.98 18.60 5.39
N SER A 287 -5.53 17.59 6.05
CA SER A 287 -6.88 17.04 5.83
C SER A 287 -7.43 16.51 7.16
N GLU A 288 -8.59 15.86 7.14
CA GLU A 288 -9.35 15.55 8.37
C GLU A 288 -8.76 14.40 9.18
N TYR A 289 -8.46 13.27 8.54
CA TYR A 289 -8.10 12.03 9.23
C TYR A 289 -6.67 11.56 8.85
N PRO A 290 -5.64 11.86 9.66
CA PRO A 290 -4.28 11.36 9.43
C PRO A 290 -4.24 9.84 9.46
N HIS A 291 -3.65 9.24 8.43
CA HIS A 291 -3.72 7.78 8.26
C HIS A 291 -2.53 7.13 7.58
N PHE A 292 -1.48 7.88 7.22
CA PHE A 292 -0.34 7.30 6.51
C PHE A 292 0.95 8.11 6.70
N ALA A 293 2.09 7.41 6.77
CA ALA A 293 3.42 7.99 6.87
C ALA A 293 4.44 7.19 6.03
N HIS A 294 5.39 7.88 5.39
CA HIS A 294 6.45 7.25 4.60
C HIS A 294 7.72 8.11 4.55
N PHE A 295 8.86 7.53 4.93
CA PHE A 295 10.16 8.16 4.69
C PHE A 295 10.65 7.83 3.28
N ASN A 296 11.28 8.77 2.61
CA ASN A 296 11.93 8.47 1.33
C ASN A 296 13.15 7.55 1.50
N GLN A 297 13.65 6.96 0.40
CA GLN A 297 14.77 6.02 0.42
C GLN A 297 16.06 6.59 1.05
N ARG A 298 16.29 7.90 0.90
CA ARG A 298 17.46 8.59 1.47
C ARG A 298 17.33 8.88 2.96
N GLY A 299 16.11 8.86 3.49
CA GLY A 299 15.81 9.19 4.88
C GLY A 299 15.94 10.67 5.21
N ASP A 300 15.86 11.55 4.21
CA ASP A 300 15.96 13.00 4.39
C ASP A 300 14.60 13.72 4.22
N ARG A 301 13.54 13.00 3.82
CA ARG A 301 12.16 13.48 3.72
C ARG A 301 11.17 12.50 4.33
N LEU A 302 10.12 13.06 4.92
CA LEU A 302 8.95 12.37 5.45
C LEU A 302 7.70 12.88 4.73
N LEU A 303 6.91 11.95 4.19
CA LEU A 303 5.58 12.19 3.64
C LEU A 303 4.54 11.75 4.67
N LEU A 304 3.55 12.61 4.94
CA LEU A 304 2.44 12.34 5.85
C LEU A 304 1.14 12.64 5.12
N ASN A 305 0.17 11.72 5.16
CA ASN A 305 -1.12 11.91 4.49
C ASN A 305 -2.27 11.80 5.48
N ALA A 306 -3.26 12.65 5.24
CA ALA A 306 -4.55 12.61 5.89
C ALA A 306 -5.66 12.59 4.84
N CYS A 307 -6.80 11.97 5.18
CA CYS A 307 -7.89 11.73 4.25
C CYS A 307 -9.21 12.38 4.66
N HIS A 308 -10.11 12.50 3.69
CA HIS A 308 -11.53 12.74 3.86
C HIS A 308 -12.27 12.00 2.74
N PHE A 309 -13.08 11.00 3.10
CA PHE A 309 -13.62 10.00 2.16
C PHE A 309 -12.53 9.30 1.32
N TYR A 310 -12.51 9.50 0.00
CA TYR A 310 -11.50 8.95 -0.93
C TYR A 310 -10.45 10.00 -1.33
N GLY A 311 -10.66 11.27 -0.93
CA GLY A 311 -9.68 12.34 -1.08
C GLY A 311 -8.77 12.44 0.14
N GLY A 312 -7.86 13.41 0.09
CA GLY A 312 -6.90 13.68 1.14
C GLY A 312 -5.85 14.69 0.71
N ALA A 313 -4.93 14.98 1.61
CA ALA A 313 -3.78 15.84 1.36
C ALA A 313 -2.53 15.26 2.01
N SER A 314 -1.41 15.34 1.29
CA SER A 314 -0.11 14.89 1.74
C SER A 314 0.79 16.10 2.03
N VAL A 315 1.38 16.15 3.22
CA VAL A 315 2.41 17.13 3.57
C VAL A 315 3.80 16.49 3.53
N GLY A 316 4.79 17.27 3.14
CA GLY A 316 6.19 16.89 3.14
C GLY A 316 6.94 17.58 4.26
N VAL A 317 7.86 16.87 4.92
CA VAL A 317 8.70 17.43 5.99
C VAL A 317 10.15 17.02 5.76
N ALA A 318 11.08 17.98 5.84
CA ALA A 318 12.50 17.65 5.86
C ALA A 318 12.85 17.02 7.21
N VAL A 319 13.58 15.90 7.19
CA VAL A 319 13.95 15.20 8.43
C VAL A 319 14.79 16.07 9.37
N ALA A 320 15.59 16.98 8.81
CA ALA A 320 16.36 17.95 9.58
C ALA A 320 15.50 18.94 10.37
N ASP A 321 14.26 19.17 9.96
CA ASP A 321 13.33 20.12 10.60
C ASP A 321 12.48 19.47 11.70
N LEU A 322 12.50 18.14 11.84
CA LEU A 322 11.68 17.41 12.81
C LEU A 322 11.92 17.83 14.27
N PRO A 323 13.15 18.00 14.77
CA PRO A 323 13.37 18.29 16.20
C PRO A 323 12.69 19.60 16.63
N GLY A 324 11.67 19.48 17.49
CA GLY A 324 10.91 20.61 18.01
C GLY A 324 9.83 21.16 17.07
N LEU A 325 9.57 20.51 15.93
CA LEU A 325 8.47 20.90 15.05
C LEU A 325 7.13 20.58 15.71
N SER A 326 6.28 21.59 15.83
CA SER A 326 4.92 21.48 16.35
C SER A 326 4.01 22.33 15.49
N THR A 327 3.08 21.71 14.78
CA THR A 327 2.09 22.40 13.93
C THR A 327 0.67 21.96 14.27
N ASP A 328 -0.28 22.89 14.13
CA ASP A 328 -1.71 22.61 14.26
C ASP A 328 -2.27 21.99 12.97
N PHE A 329 -3.51 21.48 13.04
CA PHE A 329 -4.26 21.05 11.86
C PHE A 329 -4.36 22.21 10.85
N TYR A 330 -4.20 21.91 9.55
CA TYR A 330 -4.26 22.89 8.46
C TYR A 330 -3.26 24.06 8.62
N SER A 331 -2.09 23.79 9.19
CA SER A 331 -1.04 24.80 9.36
C SER A 331 -0.42 25.24 8.04
N ASP A 332 -0.16 26.55 7.92
CA ASP A 332 0.60 27.16 6.82
C ASP A 332 2.13 27.21 7.11
N ASP A 333 2.65 26.40 8.06
CA ASP A 333 4.09 26.37 8.35
C ASP A 333 4.88 25.94 7.10
N ALA A 334 5.87 26.75 6.71
CA ALA A 334 6.67 26.52 5.51
C ALA A 334 7.50 25.22 5.55
N ARG A 335 7.65 24.59 6.73
CA ARG A 335 8.33 23.29 6.91
C ARG A 335 7.40 22.09 6.69
N THR A 336 6.09 22.32 6.58
CA THR A 336 5.07 21.30 6.31
C THR A 336 4.25 21.63 5.05
N PRO A 337 4.87 21.92 3.89
CA PRO A 337 4.13 22.23 2.67
C PRO A 337 3.24 21.06 2.23
N VAL A 338 2.06 21.39 1.72
CA VAL A 338 1.21 20.42 1.00
C VAL A 338 1.89 20.09 -0.33
N LEU A 339 2.22 18.81 -0.53
CA LEU A 339 2.85 18.31 -1.75
C LEU A 339 1.84 17.75 -2.75
N GLN A 340 0.71 17.23 -2.27
CA GLN A 340 -0.27 16.59 -3.13
C GLN A 340 -1.67 16.63 -2.50
N GLU A 341 -2.68 16.91 -3.31
CA GLU A 341 -4.09 16.96 -2.91
C GLU A 341 -4.96 16.01 -3.73
N GLY A 342 -6.06 15.57 -3.14
CA GLY A 342 -7.08 14.75 -3.80
C GLY A 342 -6.86 13.24 -3.71
N ALA A 343 -5.88 12.75 -2.94
CA ALA A 343 -5.64 11.32 -2.77
C ALA A 343 -5.69 10.89 -1.30
N ARG A 344 -6.48 9.84 -1.06
CA ARG A 344 -6.35 9.00 0.13
C ARG A 344 -5.28 7.93 -0.13
N VAL A 345 -4.13 8.07 0.52
CA VAL A 345 -2.93 7.25 0.27
C VAL A 345 -2.90 6.01 1.18
N TYR A 346 -2.59 4.85 0.61
CA TYR A 346 -2.45 3.60 1.36
C TYR A 346 -1.11 2.89 1.12
N ALA A 347 -0.37 3.29 0.09
CA ALA A 347 0.95 2.75 -0.20
C ALA A 347 1.85 3.85 -0.77
N ALA A 348 3.15 3.77 -0.51
CA ALA A 348 4.12 4.72 -1.05
C ALA A 348 5.49 4.08 -1.27
N ALA A 349 6.20 4.64 -2.23
CA ALA A 349 7.60 4.41 -2.53
C ALA A 349 8.24 5.76 -2.89
N SER A 350 9.56 5.78 -3.04
CA SER A 350 10.27 6.96 -3.52
C SER A 350 11.39 6.56 -4.47
N ARG A 351 11.68 7.45 -5.42
CA ARG A 351 12.69 7.26 -6.46
C ARG A 351 13.33 8.60 -6.80
N GLY A 352 14.64 8.75 -6.57
CA GLY A 352 15.27 10.06 -6.76
C GLY A 352 14.56 11.12 -5.91
N ASP A 353 14.19 12.25 -6.51
CA ASP A 353 13.48 13.36 -5.86
C ASP A 353 11.94 13.25 -5.90
N GLU A 354 11.38 12.08 -6.23
CA GLU A 354 9.94 11.87 -6.33
C GLU A 354 9.40 10.89 -5.27
N PHE A 355 8.20 11.20 -4.78
CA PHE A 355 7.33 10.24 -4.13
C PHE A 355 6.41 9.61 -5.17
N ILE A 356 6.16 8.31 -5.03
CA ILE A 356 5.14 7.57 -5.77
C ILE A 356 4.15 7.09 -4.73
N ILE A 357 2.88 7.50 -4.85
CA ILE A 357 1.79 7.08 -3.94
C ILE A 357 0.81 6.19 -4.68
N GLY A 358 0.19 5.25 -3.96
CA GLY A 358 -0.98 4.52 -4.41
C GLY A 358 -2.22 4.94 -3.63
N ASP A 359 -3.29 5.27 -4.36
CA ASP A 359 -4.49 5.86 -3.78
C ASP A 359 -5.75 4.97 -3.82
N ALA A 360 -6.80 5.42 -3.13
CA ALA A 360 -8.12 4.79 -3.07
C ALA A 360 -8.88 4.77 -4.41
N TYR A 361 -8.48 5.60 -5.38
CA TYR A 361 -9.06 5.62 -6.72
C TYR A 361 -8.37 4.64 -7.68
N GLY A 362 -7.31 3.96 -7.24
CA GLY A 362 -6.56 3.00 -8.03
C GLY A 362 -5.52 3.62 -8.94
N TYR A 363 -5.08 4.84 -8.62
CA TYR A 363 -3.98 5.49 -9.30
C TYR A 363 -2.69 5.37 -8.50
N LEU A 364 -1.62 5.06 -9.22
CA LEU A 364 -0.29 5.51 -8.85
C LEU A 364 -0.16 6.98 -9.26
N ARG A 365 0.37 7.82 -8.37
CA ARG A 365 0.69 9.22 -8.67
C ARG A 365 2.10 9.52 -8.22
N ALA A 366 2.87 10.17 -9.07
CA ALA A 366 4.20 10.64 -8.73
C ALA A 366 4.28 12.16 -8.76
N PHE A 367 4.97 12.69 -7.77
CA PHE A 367 5.24 14.11 -7.61
C PHE A 367 6.58 14.31 -6.92
N SER A 368 7.24 15.44 -7.20
CA SER A 368 8.51 15.77 -6.57
C SER A 368 8.36 16.04 -5.08
N GLU A 369 9.47 16.06 -4.36
CA GLU A 369 9.54 16.49 -2.95
C GLU A 369 9.15 17.96 -2.71
N ASN A 370 8.88 18.72 -3.78
CA ASN A 370 8.33 20.08 -3.73
C ASN A 370 6.87 20.16 -4.24
N GLY A 371 6.23 19.02 -4.54
CA GLY A 371 4.83 18.94 -4.98
C GLY A 371 4.57 19.11 -6.48
N GLU A 372 5.62 19.24 -7.31
CA GLU A 372 5.47 19.22 -8.77
C GLU A 372 4.99 17.84 -9.24
N GLU A 373 3.77 17.77 -9.81
CA GLU A 373 3.22 16.56 -10.44
C GLU A 373 4.12 16.06 -11.57
N ARG A 374 4.37 14.75 -11.63
CA ARG A 374 5.23 14.11 -12.64
C ARG A 374 4.44 13.20 -13.56
N TRP A 375 3.78 12.19 -13.00
CA TRP A 375 3.02 11.23 -13.79
C TRP A 375 1.94 10.55 -12.95
N GLN A 376 0.97 9.95 -13.64
CA GLN A 376 -0.01 9.07 -13.03
C GLN A 376 -0.18 7.79 -13.85
N HIS A 377 -0.59 6.71 -13.19
CA HIS A 377 -0.80 5.41 -13.79
C HIS A 377 -2.01 4.73 -13.16
N TYR A 378 -3.00 4.34 -13.96
CA TYR A 378 -4.20 3.69 -13.46
C TYR A 378 -4.07 2.17 -13.48
N ILE A 379 -4.14 1.56 -12.29
CA ILE A 379 -4.21 0.11 -12.11
C ILE A 379 -5.66 -0.29 -11.83
N GLY A 380 -6.37 0.54 -11.06
CA GLY A 380 -7.74 0.31 -10.59
C GLY A 380 -7.81 -0.47 -9.27
N SER A 381 -8.92 -0.28 -8.54
CA SER A 381 -9.12 -0.66 -7.13
C SER A 381 -8.16 0.07 -6.18
N THR A 382 -8.53 0.22 -4.91
CA THR A 382 -7.66 0.82 -3.88
C THR A 382 -6.28 0.13 -3.88
N LEU A 383 -5.20 0.90 -4.03
CA LEU A 383 -3.84 0.37 -3.95
C LEU A 383 -3.41 0.21 -2.49
N THR A 384 -3.22 -1.02 -2.02
CA THR A 384 -3.05 -1.34 -0.60
C THR A 384 -1.62 -1.64 -0.19
N ALA A 385 -0.74 -1.96 -1.14
CA ALA A 385 0.69 -2.14 -0.88
C ALA A 385 1.50 -1.86 -2.14
N MET A 386 2.76 -1.47 -1.96
CA MET A 386 3.67 -1.15 -3.06
C MET A 386 5.12 -1.31 -2.61
N ASP A 387 6.00 -1.67 -3.55
CA ASP A 387 7.44 -1.68 -3.32
C ASP A 387 8.19 -1.38 -4.63
N ILE A 388 9.41 -0.85 -4.51
CA ILE A 388 10.26 -0.48 -5.65
C ILE A 388 11.65 -1.10 -5.51
N SER A 389 12.23 -1.51 -6.64
CA SER A 389 13.58 -2.05 -6.68
C SER A 389 14.62 -1.02 -6.24
N PRO A 390 15.78 -1.45 -5.68
CA PRO A 390 16.84 -0.54 -5.25
C PRO A 390 17.37 0.38 -6.35
N ASP A 391 17.31 -0.04 -7.61
CA ASP A 391 17.71 0.77 -8.77
C ASP A 391 16.60 1.70 -9.30
N GLY A 392 15.41 1.65 -8.70
CA GLY A 392 14.27 2.49 -9.07
C GLY A 392 13.63 2.14 -10.42
N LYS A 393 13.90 0.96 -10.97
CA LYS A 393 13.41 0.57 -12.32
C LYS A 393 12.19 -0.33 -12.32
N THR A 394 11.96 -1.07 -11.24
CA THR A 394 10.83 -1.99 -11.13
C THR A 394 9.97 -1.57 -9.95
N LEU A 395 8.69 -1.28 -10.23
CA LEU A 395 7.68 -1.01 -9.21
C LEU A 395 6.69 -2.15 -9.19
N VAL A 396 6.32 -2.62 -8.01
CA VAL A 396 5.22 -3.57 -7.82
C VAL A 396 4.15 -2.95 -6.96
N ALA A 397 2.89 -3.12 -7.34
CA ALA A 397 1.76 -2.57 -6.60
C ALA A 397 0.67 -3.63 -6.46
N ALA A 398 0.00 -3.61 -5.32
CA ALA A 398 -1.05 -4.54 -4.94
C ALA A 398 -2.34 -3.80 -4.60
N THR A 399 -3.48 -4.46 -4.80
CA THR A 399 -4.79 -3.83 -4.66
C THR A 399 -5.70 -4.56 -3.67
N TYR A 400 -6.72 -3.85 -3.20
CA TYR A 400 -7.80 -4.42 -2.39
C TYR A 400 -8.56 -5.52 -3.15
N ALA A 401 -8.64 -5.43 -4.49
CA ALA A 401 -9.28 -6.43 -5.33
C ALA A 401 -8.41 -7.68 -5.61
N GLY A 402 -7.27 -7.84 -4.95
CA GLY A 402 -6.41 -9.01 -5.10
C GLY A 402 -5.63 -9.04 -6.42
N ILE A 403 -5.24 -7.87 -6.90
CA ILE A 403 -4.40 -7.73 -8.10
C ILE A 403 -3.00 -7.33 -7.63
N ILE A 404 -1.97 -7.99 -8.17
CA ILE A 404 -0.58 -7.49 -8.12
C ILE A 404 -0.18 -7.13 -9.55
N VAL A 405 0.43 -5.97 -9.75
CA VAL A 405 1.08 -5.60 -11.02
C VAL A 405 2.57 -5.40 -10.82
N LYS A 406 3.34 -5.74 -11.84
CA LYS A 406 4.76 -5.40 -11.95
C LYS A 406 4.95 -4.45 -13.12
N LEU A 407 5.55 -3.30 -12.84
CA LEU A 407 5.81 -2.22 -13.78
C LEU A 407 7.31 -2.06 -13.96
N ASP A 408 7.76 -2.05 -15.22
CA ASP A 408 9.07 -1.54 -15.60
C ASP A 408 8.92 -0.04 -15.87
N LEU A 409 9.54 0.77 -15.00
CA LEU A 409 9.47 2.21 -15.09
C LEU A 409 10.37 2.72 -16.24
N ASP A 410 9.87 3.70 -17.00
CA ASP A 410 10.57 4.34 -18.12
C ASP A 410 10.83 3.39 -19.31
N ALA A 411 10.12 2.26 -19.35
CA ALA A 411 10.19 1.26 -20.42
C ALA A 411 9.15 1.46 -21.54
N GLY A 412 8.42 2.59 -21.51
CA GLY A 412 7.40 2.96 -22.49
C GLY A 412 6.01 2.45 -22.12
N ARG A 413 4.98 3.20 -22.49
CA ARG A 413 3.58 2.83 -22.20
C ARG A 413 2.91 2.15 -23.41
N PRO A 414 2.37 0.91 -23.27
CA PRO A 414 1.57 0.26 -24.29
C PRO A 414 0.15 0.85 -24.37
N ASP A 415 -0.48 0.69 -25.53
CA ASP A 415 -1.75 1.35 -25.89
C ASP A 415 -2.95 1.02 -24.99
N TRP A 416 -2.89 -0.09 -24.25
CA TRP A 416 -3.96 -0.51 -23.34
C TRP A 416 -3.81 0.05 -21.91
N GLN A 417 -2.69 0.69 -21.57
CA GLN A 417 -2.50 1.30 -20.24
C GLN A 417 -3.04 2.73 -20.18
N ILE A 418 -3.71 3.04 -19.07
CA ILE A 418 -4.23 4.38 -18.78
C ILE A 418 -3.24 5.11 -17.86
N GLY A 419 -2.80 6.30 -18.26
CA GLY A 419 -1.85 7.10 -17.49
C GLY A 419 -1.11 8.13 -18.32
N THR A 420 -0.24 8.88 -17.66
CA THR A 420 0.64 9.88 -18.27
C THR A 420 2.11 9.49 -18.25
N GLY A 421 2.52 8.54 -17.40
CA GLY A 421 3.89 8.03 -17.33
C GLY A 421 4.23 7.00 -18.41
N GLU A 422 5.52 6.91 -18.76
CA GLU A 422 6.07 5.98 -19.76
C GLU A 422 6.51 4.66 -19.11
N HIS A 423 5.57 3.98 -18.46
CA HIS A 423 5.81 2.74 -17.72
C HIS A 423 5.10 1.56 -18.38
N LEU A 424 5.78 0.41 -18.38
CA LEU A 424 5.28 -0.83 -18.97
C LEU A 424 4.83 -1.76 -17.85
N GLU A 425 3.54 -2.13 -17.82
CA GLU A 425 3.12 -3.28 -17.01
C GLU A 425 3.57 -4.56 -17.71
N VAL A 426 4.48 -5.29 -17.07
CA VAL A 426 5.06 -6.51 -17.61
C VAL A 426 4.32 -7.77 -17.15
N GLN A 427 3.71 -7.74 -15.96
CA GLN A 427 3.03 -8.89 -15.37
C GLN A 427 1.89 -8.46 -14.44
N ARG A 428 0.86 -9.30 -14.35
CA ARG A 428 -0.26 -9.14 -13.43
C ARG A 428 -0.68 -10.46 -12.80
N TRP A 429 -0.82 -10.52 -11.48
CA TRP A 429 -1.35 -11.69 -10.78
C TRP A 429 -2.73 -11.40 -10.20
N LEU A 430 -3.62 -12.40 -10.24
CA LEU A 430 -4.97 -12.34 -9.72
C LEU A 430 -5.18 -13.38 -8.60
N PHE A 431 -5.50 -12.91 -7.40
CA PHE A 431 -5.76 -13.71 -6.21
C PHE A 431 -7.25 -13.67 -5.86
N TRP A 432 -8.05 -14.46 -6.60
CA TRP A 432 -9.50 -14.44 -6.48
C TRP A 432 -10.05 -15.74 -5.88
N LYS A 433 -11.21 -15.64 -5.22
CA LYS A 433 -11.84 -16.73 -4.45
C LYS A 433 -12.36 -17.89 -5.32
N ASP A 434 -12.79 -17.61 -6.54
CA ASP A 434 -13.35 -18.60 -7.46
C ASP A 434 -12.32 -19.30 -8.35
N PHE A 435 -11.07 -18.82 -8.37
CA PHE A 435 -10.00 -19.53 -9.05
C PHE A 435 -9.47 -20.69 -8.20
N ALA A 436 -9.20 -21.83 -8.83
CA ALA A 436 -8.60 -22.98 -8.17
C ALA A 436 -7.17 -22.72 -7.65
N LYS A 437 -6.49 -21.74 -8.25
CA LYS A 437 -5.16 -21.22 -7.88
C LYS A 437 -5.04 -19.77 -8.39
N PRO A 438 -4.15 -18.93 -7.85
CA PRO A 438 -3.94 -17.60 -8.42
C PRO A 438 -3.47 -17.69 -9.88
N LEU A 439 -3.89 -16.73 -10.70
CA LEU A 439 -3.62 -16.72 -12.13
C LEU A 439 -2.64 -15.60 -12.49
N LEU A 440 -1.68 -15.92 -13.36
CA LEU A 440 -0.79 -14.95 -13.99
C LEU A 440 -1.35 -14.53 -15.34
N TRP A 441 -1.58 -13.23 -15.51
CA TRP A 441 -2.04 -12.58 -16.73
C TRP A 441 -0.89 -11.93 -17.46
#